data_AF-W9GHK8-F1
#
_entry.id   AF-W9GHK8-F1
#
_cell.length_a   1.000
_cell.length_b   1.000
_cell.length_c   1.000
_cell.angle_alpha   90.00
_cell.angle_beta   90.00
_cell.angle_gamma   90.00
#
_symmetry.space_group_name_H-M   'P 1'
#
loop_
_entity.id
_entity.type
_entity.pdbx_description
1 polymer ?
#
loop_
_entity_poly.entity_id
_entity_poly.type
_entity_poly.pdbx_seq_one_letter_code
_entity_poly.pdbx_strand_id
1 'polypeptide(L)' 'MTTHEALSRALERATETGLRVPCAGRADEFTSDDADVLSAAAAECDGCPAMAECAAVGHLEKWGVWGGLDR' A
#
# COMPACT_ATOMS: atom_id res chain seq x y z
N MET A 1 18.83 5.76 -3.32
CA MET A 1 17.41 5.75 -2.97
C MET A 1 16.92 4.32 -3.07
N THR A 2 16.50 3.73 -1.96
CA THR A 2 15.96 2.36 -1.90
C THR A 2 14.49 2.34 -2.31
N THR A 3 13.94 1.14 -2.54
CA THR A 3 12.51 0.97 -2.88
C THR A 3 11.59 1.46 -1.77
N HIS A 4 11.93 1.17 -0.51
CA HIS A 4 11.19 1.69 0.65
C HIS A 4 11.28 3.22 0.77
N GLU A 5 12.45 3.83 0.54
CA GLU A 5 12.57 5.30 0.55
C GLU A 5 11.71 5.95 -0.54
N ALA A 6 11.64 5.34 -1.73
CA ALA A 6 10.78 5.82 -2.81
C ALA A 6 9.30 5.76 -2.44
N LEU A 7 8.86 4.65 -1.82
CA LEU A 7 7.50 4.49 -1.32
C LEU A 7 7.16 5.51 -0.23
N SER A 8 8.03 5.66 0.79
CA SER A 8 7.82 6.65 1.85
C SER A 8 7.59 8.05 1.27
N ARG A 9 8.43 8.46 0.31
CA ARG A 9 8.32 9.76 -0.36
C ARG A 9 7.06 9.89 -1.22
N ALA A 10 6.55 8.81 -1.80
CA ALA A 10 5.29 8.83 -2.54
C ALA A 10 4.09 8.99 -1.60
N LEU A 11 4.10 8.29 -0.46
CA LEU A 11 3.05 8.36 0.57
C LEU A 11 3.01 9.72 1.26
N GLU A 12 4.17 10.28 1.60
CA GLU A 12 4.30 11.63 2.17
C GLU A 12 3.66 12.66 1.22
N ARG A 13 4.07 12.67 -0.06
CA ARG A 13 3.51 13.59 -1.07
C ARG A 13 2.00 13.42 -1.25
N ALA A 14 1.50 12.19 -1.26
CA ALA A 14 0.07 11.92 -1.39
C ALA A 14 -0.71 12.50 -0.19
N THR A 15 -0.17 12.33 1.02
CA THR A 15 -0.78 12.87 2.25
C THR A 15 -0.73 14.39 2.28
N GLU A 16 0.40 15.01 1.93
CA GLU A 16 0.55 16.48 1.86
C GLU A 16 -0.40 17.13 0.85
N THR A 17 -0.68 16.44 -0.26
CA THR A 17 -1.61 16.90 -1.30
C THR A 17 -3.06 16.56 -1.03
N GLY A 18 -3.35 15.86 0.08
CA GLY A 18 -4.70 15.42 0.44
C GLY A 18 -5.27 14.35 -0.49
N LEU A 19 -4.42 13.66 -1.25
CA LEU A 19 -4.83 12.52 -2.06
C LEU A 19 -5.11 11.30 -1.19
N ARG A 20 -6.05 10.47 -1.64
CA ARG A 20 -6.45 9.28 -0.90
C ARG A 20 -5.31 8.26 -0.85
N VAL A 21 -4.93 7.87 0.37
CA VAL A 21 -4.04 6.74 0.66
C VAL A 21 -4.81 5.76 1.55
N PRO A 22 -5.38 4.67 0.99
CA PRO A 22 -6.32 3.80 1.69
C PRO A 22 -5.76 3.14 2.96
N CYS A 23 -4.48 2.80 2.95
CA CYS A 23 -3.79 2.15 4.07
C CYS A 23 -3.39 3.12 5.19
N ALA A 24 -3.47 4.44 4.97
CA ALA A 24 -3.07 5.43 5.97
C ALA A 24 -4.00 5.35 7.19
N GLY A 25 -3.44 5.02 8.36
CA GLY A 25 -4.20 4.85 9.61
C GLY A 25 -5.00 3.55 9.72
N ARG A 26 -4.82 2.62 8.77
CA ARG A 26 -5.53 1.33 8.69
C ARG A 26 -4.57 0.14 8.48
N ALA A 27 -3.33 0.26 8.97
CA ALA A 27 -2.27 -0.72 8.68
C ALA A 27 -2.69 -2.17 9.01
N ASP A 28 -3.42 -2.37 10.11
CA ASP A 28 -3.89 -3.69 10.56
C ASP A 28 -4.77 -4.42 9.52
N GLU A 29 -5.53 -3.70 8.70
CA GLU A 29 -6.37 -4.29 7.65
C GLU A 29 -5.54 -4.71 6.42
N PHE A 30 -4.46 -3.96 6.13
CA PHE A 30 -3.55 -4.23 5.01
C PHE A 30 -2.46 -5.25 5.37
N THR A 31 -2.32 -5.59 6.65
CA THR A 31 -1.44 -6.64 7.17
C THR A 31 -2.24 -7.63 8.03
N SER A 32 -3.46 -7.96 7.62
CA SER A 32 -4.27 -8.97 8.30
C SER A 32 -3.80 -10.39 7.95
N ASP A 33 -3.99 -11.36 8.85
CA ASP A 33 -3.85 -12.79 8.54
C ASP A 33 -5.10 -13.37 7.84
N ASP A 34 -6.17 -12.59 7.73
CA ASP A 34 -7.41 -13.01 7.08
C ASP A 34 -7.40 -12.64 5.59
N ALA A 35 -7.50 -13.66 4.73
CA ALA A 35 -7.47 -13.50 3.28
C ALA A 35 -8.64 -12.66 2.73
N ASP A 36 -9.82 -12.74 3.35
CA ASP A 36 -10.98 -11.94 2.92
C ASP A 36 -10.76 -10.45 3.25
N VAL A 37 -10.12 -10.16 4.39
CA VAL A 37 -9.74 -8.80 4.79
C VAL A 37 -8.68 -8.23 3.83
N LEU A 38 -7.64 -9.01 3.51
CA LEU A 38 -6.60 -8.59 2.57
C LEU A 38 -7.18 -8.34 1.17
N SER A 39 -8.06 -9.21 0.68
CA SER A 39 -8.69 -9.03 -0.63
C SER A 39 -9.54 -7.75 -0.71
N ALA A 40 -10.31 -7.48 0.34
CA ALA A 40 -11.09 -6.24 0.45
C ALA A 40 -10.18 -4.99 0.50
N ALA A 41 -9.12 -5.03 1.29
CA ALA A 41 -8.15 -3.95 1.40
C ALA A 41 -7.39 -3.69 0.08
N ALA A 42 -7.04 -4.76 -0.66
CA ALA A 42 -6.41 -4.69 -1.97
C ALA A 42 -7.29 -3.98 -3.00
N ALA A 43 -8.60 -4.23 -2.99
CA ALA A 43 -9.55 -3.55 -3.88
C ALA A 43 -9.64 -2.04 -3.61
N GLU A 44 -9.38 -1.60 -2.38
CA GLU A 44 -9.36 -0.16 -2.05
C GLU A 44 -8.14 0.58 -2.59
N CYS A 45 -7.08 -0.13 -3.01
CA CYS A 45 -5.88 0.48 -3.58
C CYS A 45 -6.10 1.16 -4.94
N ASP A 46 -7.23 0.91 -5.61
CA ASP A 46 -7.54 1.55 -6.90
C ASP A 46 -7.53 3.08 -6.78
N GLY A 47 -6.77 3.73 -7.66
CA GLY A 47 -6.57 5.18 -7.66
C GLY A 47 -5.56 5.72 -6.63
N CYS A 48 -4.87 4.87 -5.86
CA CYS A 48 -3.81 5.33 -4.97
C CYS A 48 -2.60 5.85 -5.78
N PRO A 49 -2.10 7.08 -5.51
CA PRO A 49 -1.01 7.67 -6.29
C PRO A 49 0.36 7.02 -6.06
N ALA A 50 0.52 6.22 -5.00
CA ALA A 50 1.76 5.52 -4.66
C ALA A 50 1.79 4.06 -5.17
N MET A 51 0.87 3.66 -6.06
CA MET A 51 0.71 2.27 -6.51
C MET A 51 1.99 1.68 -7.11
N ALA A 52 2.72 2.45 -7.93
CA ALA A 52 3.93 1.96 -8.59
C ALA A 52 5.05 1.66 -7.59
N GLU A 53 5.33 2.60 -6.68
CA GLU A 53 6.32 2.42 -5.63
C GLU A 53 5.89 1.35 -4.61
N CYS A 54 4.59 1.25 -4.31
CA CYS A 54 4.04 0.25 -3.41
C CYS A 54 4.19 -1.16 -3.99
N ALA A 55 3.86 -1.36 -5.27
CA ALA A 55 4.08 -2.63 -5.96
C ALA A 55 5.56 -3.02 -5.99
N ALA A 56 6.46 -2.04 -6.16
CA ALA A 56 7.90 -2.26 -6.14
C ALA A 56 8.38 -2.80 -4.78
N VAL A 57 7.89 -2.23 -3.66
CA VAL A 57 8.16 -2.75 -2.30
C VAL A 57 7.53 -4.13 -2.12
N GLY A 58 6.33 -4.36 -2.65
CA GLY A 58 5.67 -5.67 -2.61
C GLY A 58 6.48 -6.83 -3.17
N HIS A 59 7.45 -6.59 -4.07
CA HIS A 59 8.39 -7.63 -4.52
C HIS A 59 9.39 -8.09 -3.45
N LEU A 60 9.58 -7.31 -2.40
CA LEU A 60 10.46 -7.60 -1.27
C LEU A 60 9.70 -8.20 -0.10
N GLU A 61 8.41 -7.85 0.02
CA GLU A 61 7.54 -8.29 1.11
C GLU A 61 6.85 -9.61 0.75
N LYS A 62 6.71 -10.48 1.76
CA LYS A 62 6.15 -11.83 1.60
C LYS A 62 4.71 -11.95 2.09
N TRP A 63 4.16 -10.87 2.62
CA TRP A 63 2.86 -10.87 3.29
C TRP A 63 2.23 -9.48 3.29
N GLY A 64 0.90 -9.42 3.27
CA GLY A 64 0.09 -8.21 3.31
C GLY A 64 -0.30 -7.69 1.92
N VAL A 65 -0.99 -6.55 1.89
CA VAL A 65 -1.43 -5.90 0.65
C VAL A 65 -0.37 -4.93 0.13
N TRP A 66 0.10 -5.17 -1.09
CA TRP A 66 1.09 -4.33 -1.76
C TRP A 66 0.72 -4.10 -3.22
N GLY A 67 0.61 -2.83 -3.61
CA GLY A 67 0.27 -2.47 -4.99
C GLY A 67 -1.09 -2.99 -5.44
N GLY A 68 -2.06 -3.10 -4.52
CA GLY A 68 -3.39 -3.64 -4.79
C GLY A 68 -3.44 -5.15 -4.97
N LEU A 69 -2.46 -5.89 -4.45
CA LEU A 69 -2.43 -7.35 -4.45
C LEU A 69 -2.15 -7.86 -3.04
N ASP A 70 -2.90 -8.87 -2.59
CA ASP A 70 -2.54 -9.69 -1.44
C ASP A 70 -1.33 -10.59 -1.77
N ARG A 71 -0.43 -10.79 -0.79
CA ARG A 71 0.78 -11.61 -0.93
C ARG A 71 0.96 -12.57 0.22
#